data_AF-J3HMA3-F1
#
_entry.id   AF-J3HMA3-F1
#
_cell.length_a   1.000
_cell.length_b   1.000
_cell.length_c   1.000
_cell.angle_alpha   90.00
_cell.angle_beta   90.00
_cell.angle_gamma   90.00
#
_symmetry.space_group_name_H-M   'P 1'
#
loop_
_entity.id
_entity.type
_entity.pdbx_description
1 polymer ?
#
loop_
_entity_poly.entity_id
_entity_poly.type
_entity_poly.pdbx_seq_one_letter_code
_entity_poly.pdbx_strand_id
1 'polypeptide(L)' 'MRIRELQEVRYDERTATLKFSGLNPFKKHKSVRVVIDDPEQFLNAIKKALVDPDGTSIPLDPTEVQK' A
#
# COMPACT_ATOMS: atom_id res chain seq x y z
N MET A 1 2.10 0.62 15.30
CA MET A 1 2.91 -0.64 15.16
C MET A 1 3.37 -0.76 13.71
N ARG A 2 4.63 -1.13 13.43
CA ARG A 2 5.23 -1.14 12.07
C ARG A 2 5.89 -2.50 11.76
N ILE A 3 5.80 -2.95 10.49
CA ILE A 3 6.67 -4.01 9.96
C ILE A 3 8.05 -3.37 9.73
N ARG A 4 9.13 -4.04 10.14
CA ARG A 4 10.51 -3.57 9.88
C ARG A 4 11.20 -4.36 8.79
N GLU A 5 10.93 -5.66 8.72
CA GLU A 5 11.48 -6.54 7.71
C GLU A 5 10.33 -7.13 6.91
N LEU A 6 10.07 -6.58 5.73
CA LEU A 6 9.07 -7.13 4.82
C LEU A 6 9.61 -8.43 4.22
N GLN A 7 8.87 -9.51 4.38
CA GLN A 7 9.27 -10.84 3.89
C GLN A 7 8.43 -11.27 2.68
N GLU A 8 7.16 -10.86 2.65
CA GLU A 8 6.23 -11.31 1.63
C GLU A 8 5.18 -10.24 1.31
N VAL A 9 4.88 -10.11 0.02
CA VAL A 9 3.74 -9.35 -0.50
C VAL A 9 2.91 -10.30 -1.37
N ARG A 10 1.62 -10.41 -1.08
CA ARG A 10 0.68 -11.19 -1.90
C ARG A 10 -0.55 -10.36 -2.25
N TYR A 11 -0.94 -10.41 -3.52
CA TYR A 11 -2.18 -9.83 -4.00
C TYR A 11 -3.17 -10.95 -4.32
N ASP A 12 -4.40 -10.84 -3.82
CA ASP A 12 -5.52 -11.70 -4.17
C ASP A 12 -6.45 -10.94 -5.12
N GLU A 13 -6.47 -11.35 -6.38
CA GLU A 13 -7.28 -10.75 -7.44
C GLU A 13 -8.78 -10.92 -7.20
N ARG A 14 -9.20 -11.99 -6.51
CA ARG A 14 -10.63 -12.29 -6.29
C ARG A 14 -11.22 -11.37 -5.23
N THR A 15 -10.42 -11.00 -4.24
CA THR A 15 -10.87 -10.17 -3.11
C THR A 15 -10.25 -8.77 -3.12
N ALA A 16 -9.54 -8.40 -4.20
CA ALA A 16 -8.77 -7.17 -4.33
C ALA A 16 -7.97 -6.83 -3.05
N THR A 17 -7.34 -7.85 -2.44
CA THR A 17 -6.69 -7.70 -1.13
C THR A 17 -5.18 -7.84 -1.25
N LEU A 18 -4.45 -6.85 -0.75
CA LEU A 18 -3.00 -6.86 -0.66
C LEU A 18 -2.56 -7.21 0.76
N LYS A 19 -1.83 -8.31 0.91
CA LYS A 19 -1.28 -8.77 2.18
C LYS A 19 0.22 -8.53 2.23
N PHE A 20 0.67 -7.79 3.23
CA PHE A 20 2.07 -7.64 3.60
C PHE A 20 2.36 -8.50 4.82
N SER A 21 3.39 -9.34 4.75
CA SER A 21 3.84 -10.15 5.88
C SER A 21 5.32 -9.94 6.12
N GLY A 22 5.71 -9.91 7.39
CA GLY A 22 7.10 -9.67 7.76
C GLY A 22 7.34 -9.76 9.26
N LEU A 23 8.49 -9.26 9.70
CA LEU A 23 8.85 -9.20 11.11
C LEU A 23 8.71 -7.79 11.68
N ASN A 24 8.30 -7.72 12.94
CA ASN A 24 8.33 -6.50 13.74
C ASN A 24 9.71 -6.31 14.40
N PRO A 25 9.96 -5.20 15.13
CA PRO A 25 11.24 -4.97 15.82
C PRO A 25 11.63 -6.05 16.84
N PHE A 26 10.68 -6.88 17.27
CA PHE A 26 10.88 -7.97 18.23
C PHE A 26 11.01 -9.33 17.55
N LYS A 27 11.28 -9.37 16.23
CA LYS A 27 11.38 -10.58 15.41
C LYS A 27 10.13 -11.46 15.44
N LYS A 28 8.96 -10.89 15.75
CA LYS A 28 7.67 -11.61 15.68
C LYS A 28 7.03 -11.39 14.32
N HIS A 29 6.48 -12.47 13.76
CA HIS A 29 5.70 -12.39 12.53
C HIS A 29 4.51 -11.46 12.71
N LYS A 30 4.30 -10.62 11.71
CA LYS A 30 3.19 -9.70 11.61
C LYS A 30 2.73 -9.62 10.16
N SER A 31 1.42 -9.50 9.99
CA SER A 31 0.84 -9.23 8.69
C SER A 31 -0.11 -8.02 8.76
N VAL A 32 -0.20 -7.33 7.64
CA VAL A 32 -1.13 -6.23 7.39
C VAL A 32 -1.90 -6.59 6.13
N ARG A 33 -3.20 -6.35 6.13
CA ARG A 33 -4.07 -6.51 4.97
C ARG A 33 -4.60 -5.14 4.57
N VAL A 34 -4.50 -4.84 3.29
CA VAL A 34 -5.08 -3.66 2.66
C VAL A 34 -6.15 -4.17 1.71
N VAL A 35 -7.40 -3.77 1.96
CA VAL A 35 -8.51 -4.02 1.05
C VAL A 35 -8.55 -2.85 0.08
N ILE A 36 -8.61 -3.13 -1.21
CA ILE A 36 -8.64 -2.12 -2.26
C ILE A 36 -10.09 -2.03 -2.75
N ASP A 37 -10.75 -0.90 -2.45
CA ASP A 37 -12.14 -0.67 -2.85
C ASP A 37 -12.26 -0.41 -4.37
N ASP A 38 -11.36 0.39 -4.94
CA ASP A 38 -11.25 0.66 -6.38
C ASP A 38 -9.84 0.27 -6.89
N PRO A 39 -9.71 -0.88 -7.58
CA PRO A 39 -8.44 -1.36 -8.13
C PRO A 39 -7.81 -0.42 -9.17
N GLU A 40 -8.62 0.27 -9.97
CA GLU A 40 -8.12 1.15 -11.04
C GLU A 40 -7.54 2.43 -10.45
N GLN A 41 -8.26 3.04 -9.51
CA GLN A 41 -7.79 4.23 -8.81
C GLN A 41 -6.51 3.92 -8.01
N PHE A 42 -6.45 2.76 -7.35
CA PHE A 42 -5.26 2.31 -6.62
C PHE A 42 -4.07 2.09 -7.56
N LEU A 43 -4.26 1.42 -8.69
CA LEU A 43 -3.20 1.22 -9.68
C LEU A 43 -2.69 2.56 -10.23
N ASN A 44 -3.59 3.50 -10.51
CA ASN A 44 -3.22 4.84 -10.97
C ASN A 44 -2.43 5.61 -9.91
N ALA A 45 -2.78 5.48 -8.63
CA ALA A 45 -2.01 6.05 -7.52
C ALA A 45 -0.61 5.46 -7.43
N ILE A 46 -0.45 4.13 -7.55
CA ILE A 46 0.88 3.48 -7.56
C ILE A 46 1.71 3.96 -8.75
N LYS A 47 1.12 4.02 -9.96
CA LYS A 47 1.82 4.51 -11.16
C LYS A 47 2.33 5.92 -10.96
N LYS A 48 1.50 6.82 -10.41
CA LYS A 48 1.93 8.18 -10.05
C LYS A 48 3.07 8.16 -9.02
N ALA A 49 3.00 7.30 -8.01
CA ALA A 49 4.00 7.20 -6.95
C ALA A 49 5.37 6.73 -7.47
N LEU A 50 5.38 5.83 -8.45
CA LEU A 50 6.62 5.31 -9.04
C LEU A 50 7.28 6.28 -10.03
N VAL A 51 6.49 7.17 -10.63
CA VAL A 51 6.98 8.17 -11.58
C VAL A 51 7.51 9.41 -10.87
N ASP A 52 7.11 9.65 -9.61
CA ASP A 52 7.59 10.75 -8.78
C ASP A 52 8.84 10.36 -7.97
N PRO A 53 10.05 10.82 -8.35
CA PRO A 53 11.30 10.48 -7.66
C PRO A 53 11.42 11.14 -6.28
N ASP A 54 10.64 12.19 -5.99
CA ASP A 54 10.71 12.95 -4.74
C ASP A 54 9.76 12.42 -3.66
N GLY A 55 8.95 11.39 -3.98
CA GLY A 55 8.09 10.71 -3.01
C GLY A 55 6.96 11.58 -2.46
N THR A 56 6.47 12.53 -3.26
CA THR A 56 5.38 13.41 -2.85
C THR A 56 4.15 12.59 -2.48
N SER A 57 3.48 12.95 -1.37
CA SER A 57 2.28 12.24 -0.93
C SER A 57 1.17 12.37 -1.98
N ILE A 58 0.72 11.25 -2.51
CA ILE A 58 -0.37 11.22 -3.48
C ILE A 58 -1.69 11.12 -2.70
N PRO A 59 -2.55 12.15 -2.77
CA PRO A 59 -3.86 12.07 -2.15
C PRO A 59 -4.67 10.98 -2.85
N LEU A 60 -5.19 10.04 -2.05
CA LEU A 60 -6.04 8.96 -2.52
C LEU A 60 -7.50 9.44 -2.72
N ASP A 61 -7.84 10.63 -2.21
CA ASP A 61 -9.11 11.30 -2.46
C ASP A 61 -9.01 12.26 -3.66
N PRO A 62 -9.93 12.20 -4.64
CA PRO A 62 -9.97 13.15 -5.75
C PRO A 62 -10.34 14.58 -5.34
N THR A 63 -10.64 14.83 -4.05
CA THR A 63 -11.22 16.08 -3.55
C THR A 63 -10.24 17.02 -2.85
N GLU A 64 -9.01 16.59 -2.53
CA GLU A 64 -8.06 17.42 -1.76
C GLU A 64 -6.98 18.14 -2.61
N VAL A 65 -7.21 18.32 -3.91
CA VAL A 65 -6.41 19.27 -4.73
C VAL A 65 -7.19 20.57 -4.88
N GLN A 66 -7.40 21.29 -3.78
CA GLN A 66 -7.73 22.71 -3.77
C GLN A 66 -7.75 23.25 -2.33
N LYS A 67 -6.62 23.79 -1.87
CA LYS A 67 -6.56 25.08 -1.16
C LYS A 67 -5.13 25.58 -1.02
#